data_AF-A0A222XBQ4-F1
#
_entry.id   AF-A0A222XBQ4-F1
#
_cell.length_a   1.000
_cell.length_b   1.000
_cell.length_c   1.000
_cell.angle_alpha   90.00
_cell.angle_beta   90.00
_cell.angle_gamma   90.00
#
_symmetry.space_group_name_H-M   'P 1'
#
loop_
_entity.id
_entity.type
_entity.pdbx_description
1 polymer ?
#
loop_
_entity_poly.entity_id
_entity_poly.type
_entity_poly.pdbx_seq_one_letter_code
_entity_poly.pdbx_strand_id
1 'polypeptide(L)'
;MTNTARSDDHVRGDLVLHPVALTGLVVLLLNDHVLKAAAPGVVTGKLSDLAGMAFFPFLLLAARDVLLRRPPTARSAWVAAVVTASTFAAVKLSDPARDV
;
A
#
# COMPACT_ATOMS: atom_id res chain seq x y z
N MET A 1 8.20 21.00 -35.01
CA MET A 1 7.06 21.40 -34.17
C MET A 1 6.90 20.37 -33.06
N THR A 2 7.56 20.59 -31.93
CA THR A 2 7.56 19.68 -30.77
C THR A 2 6.29 19.90 -29.97
N ASN A 3 5.31 19.02 -30.15
CA ASN A 3 4.12 18.95 -29.32
C ASN A 3 4.42 18.09 -28.08
N THR A 4 4.85 18.73 -26.98
CA THR A 4 5.01 18.10 -25.66
C THR A 4 4.41 18.99 -24.58
N ALA A 5 3.22 19.53 -24.83
CA ALA A 5 2.37 20.00 -23.74
C ALA A 5 1.66 18.77 -23.13
N ARG A 6 2.40 17.93 -22.41
CA ARG A 6 1.78 17.09 -21.39
C ARG A 6 1.49 18.05 -20.24
N SER A 7 0.24 18.50 -20.14
CA SER A 7 -0.27 19.13 -18.93
C SER A 7 -0.18 18.09 -17.82
N ASP A 8 0.94 18.09 -17.10
CA ASP A 8 1.12 17.34 -15.85
C ASP A 8 0.24 17.98 -14.76
N ASP A 9 -1.07 17.95 -14.96
CA ASP A 9 -2.03 18.25 -13.90
C ASP A 9 -2.04 17.02 -12.97
N HIS A 10 -1.03 16.97 -12.11
CA HIS A 10 -0.98 16.04 -10.99
C HIS A 10 -2.21 16.31 -10.11
N VAL A 11 -3.22 15.44 -10.18
CA VAL A 11 -4.37 15.53 -9.27
C VAL A 11 -3.93 14.93 -7.93
N ARG A 12 -4.22 15.68 -6.86
CA ARG A 12 -3.75 15.33 -5.52
C ARG A 12 -4.32 13.98 -5.11
N GLY A 13 -3.42 13.07 -4.74
CA GLY A 13 -3.79 11.73 -4.32
C GLY A 13 -3.90 10.68 -5.45
N ASP A 14 -3.65 11.01 -6.71
CA ASP A 14 -3.76 10.07 -7.84
C ASP A 14 -2.91 8.80 -7.70
N LEU A 15 -1.90 8.82 -6.83
CA LEU A 15 -1.06 7.66 -6.54
C LEU A 15 -1.85 6.42 -6.09
N VAL A 16 -3.02 6.55 -5.47
CA VAL A 16 -3.84 5.36 -5.13
C VAL A 16 -4.46 4.68 -6.35
N LEU A 17 -4.56 5.39 -7.48
CA LEU A 17 -5.04 4.85 -8.75
C LEU A 17 -3.91 4.16 -9.54
N HIS A 18 -2.68 4.15 -9.00
CA HIS A 18 -1.58 3.44 -9.63
C HIS A 18 -1.92 1.95 -9.77
N PRO A 19 -1.64 1.30 -10.92
CA PRO A 19 -2.04 -0.09 -11.16
C PRO A 19 -1.58 -1.08 -10.07
N VAL A 20 -0.40 -0.85 -9.49
CA VAL A 20 0.13 -1.65 -8.37
C VAL A 20 -0.73 -1.48 -7.11
N ALA A 21 -1.14 -0.25 -6.79
CA ALA A 21 -1.99 0.03 -5.64
C ALA A 21 -3.37 -0.61 -5.82
N LEU A 22 -3.98 -0.45 -7.00
CA LEU A 22 -5.27 -1.06 -7.33
C LEU A 22 -5.21 -2.58 -7.29
N THR A 23 -4.16 -3.19 -7.87
CA THR A 23 -3.96 -4.64 -7.83
C THR A 23 -3.80 -5.12 -6.39
N GLY A 24 -2.98 -4.45 -5.59
CA GLY A 24 -2.81 -4.75 -4.16
C GLY A 24 -4.13 -4.65 -3.40
N LEU A 25 -4.91 -3.60 -3.63
CA LEU A 25 -6.22 -3.41 -3.01
C LEU A 25 -7.21 -4.51 -3.38
N VAL A 26 -7.32 -4.85 -4.67
CA VAL A 26 -8.20 -5.92 -5.15
C VAL A 26 -7.79 -7.25 -4.53
N VAL A 27 -6.50 -7.58 -4.52
CA VAL A 27 -5.99 -8.81 -3.88
C VAL A 27 -6.33 -8.81 -2.39
N LEU A 28 -6.14 -7.69 -1.68
CA LEU A 28 -6.44 -7.58 -0.25
C LEU A 28 -7.93 -7.82 0.02
N LEU A 29 -8.82 -7.17 -0.74
CA LEU A 29 -10.27 -7.30 -0.59
C LEU A 29 -10.73 -8.73 -0.86
N LEU A 30 -10.32 -9.31 -1.99
CA LEU A 30 -10.68 -10.69 -2.34
C LEU A 30 -10.11 -11.69 -1.32
N ASN A 31 -8.85 -11.51 -0.92
CA ASN A 31 -8.20 -12.42 0.02
C ASN A 31 -8.88 -12.38 1.39
N ASP A 32 -9.12 -11.19 1.93
CA ASP A 32 -9.57 -11.04 3.30
C ASP A 32 -11.07 -11.31 3.46
N HIS A 33 -11.89 -11.04 2.43
CA HIS A 33 -13.34 -11.22 2.50
C HIS A 33 -13.83 -12.54 1.92
N VAL A 34 -13.08 -13.15 0.98
CA VAL A 34 -13.50 -14.37 0.29
C VAL A 34 -12.57 -15.53 0.61
N LEU A 35 -11.26 -15.41 0.32
CA LEU A 35 -10.36 -16.56 0.45
C LEU A 35 -10.16 -16.99 1.92
N LYS A 36 -9.98 -16.04 2.84
CA LYS A 36 -9.86 -16.36 4.28
C LYS A 36 -11.13 -17.00 4.84
N ALA A 37 -12.30 -16.65 4.31
CA ALA A 37 -13.57 -17.26 4.73
C ALA A 37 -13.73 -18.70 4.22
N ALA A 38 -13.24 -18.98 3.00
CA ALA A 38 -13.34 -20.30 2.38
C ALA A 38 -12.21 -21.27 2.81
N ALA A 39 -10.98 -20.77 2.95
CA ALA A 39 -9.78 -21.57 3.20
C ALA A 39 -8.78 -20.78 4.06
N PRO A 40 -9.02 -20.69 5.39
CA PRO A 40 -8.09 -20.02 6.29
C PRO A 40 -6.74 -20.75 6.32
N GLY A 41 -5.64 -20.01 6.19
CA GLY A 41 -4.32 -20.61 6.29
C GLY A 41 -3.14 -19.64 6.18
N VAL A 42 -1.94 -20.20 6.26
CA VAL A 42 -0.67 -19.45 6.19
C VAL A 42 -0.53 -18.73 4.84
N VAL A 43 -1.00 -19.33 3.75
CA VAL A 43 -0.93 -18.74 2.40
C VAL A 43 -1.78 -17.47 2.31
N THR A 44 -3.03 -17.49 2.77
CA THR A 44 -3.90 -16.31 2.80
C THR A 44 -3.37 -15.23 3.75
N GLY A 45 -2.65 -15.64 4.80
CA GLY A 45 -1.94 -14.70 5.69
C GLY A 45 -0.81 -13.96 4.96
N LYS A 46 0.09 -14.69 4.29
CA LYS A 46 1.20 -14.10 3.53
C LYS A 46 0.74 -13.28 2.33
N LEU A 47 -0.34 -13.70 1.68
CA LEU A 47 -0.92 -12.95 0.57
C LEU A 47 -1.43 -11.58 1.01
N SER A 48 -2.08 -11.51 2.18
CA SER A 48 -2.48 -10.24 2.80
C SER A 48 -1.26 -9.36 3.13
N ASP A 49 -0.18 -9.96 3.66
CA ASP A 49 1.07 -9.22 3.94
C ASP A 49 1.67 -8.62 2.67
N LEU A 50 1.75 -9.39 1.59
CA LEU A 50 2.28 -8.94 0.30
C LEU A 50 1.40 -7.84 -0.32
N ALA A 51 0.09 -8.05 -0.35
CA ALA A 51 -0.88 -7.10 -0.90
C ALA A 51 -0.88 -5.79 -0.11
N GLY A 52 -0.82 -5.87 1.22
CA GLY A 52 -0.69 -4.72 2.11
C GLY A 52 0.61 -3.95 1.85
N MET A 53 1.77 -4.63 1.84
CA MET A 53 3.05 -3.98 1.56
C MET A 53 3.10 -3.29 0.19
N ALA A 54 2.37 -3.80 -0.80
CA ALA A 54 2.25 -3.17 -2.12
C ALA A 54 1.30 -1.96 -2.12
N PHE A 55 0.21 -1.98 -1.34
CA PHE A 55 -0.83 -0.94 -1.35
C PHE A 55 -0.54 0.25 -0.40
N PHE A 56 -0.18 -0.03 0.86
CA PHE A 56 -0.09 1.00 1.91
C PHE A 56 0.90 2.13 1.64
N PRO A 57 2.06 1.94 0.96
CA PRO A 57 2.95 3.05 0.64
C PRO A 57 2.28 4.08 -0.27
N PHE A 58 1.46 3.64 -1.24
CA PHE A 58 0.70 4.53 -2.12
C PHE A 58 -0.39 5.28 -1.35
N LEU A 59 -1.09 4.59 -0.45
CA LEU A 59 -2.09 5.21 0.41
C LEU A 59 -1.48 6.31 1.30
N LEU A 60 -0.34 6.03 1.95
CA LEU A 60 0.37 6.99 2.78
C LEU A 60 0.84 8.21 1.99
N LEU A 61 1.38 7.99 0.79
CA LEU A 61 1.80 9.08 -0.09
C LEU A 61 0.63 9.94 -0.57
N ALA A 62 -0.46 9.31 -1.00
CA ALA A 62 -1.66 10.02 -1.43
C ALA A 62 -2.28 10.81 -0.28
N ALA A 63 -2.40 10.22 0.91
CA ALA A 63 -2.88 10.91 2.11
C ALA A 63 -1.99 12.09 2.47
N ARG A 64 -0.66 11.93 2.42
CA ARG A 64 0.30 13.01 2.66
C ARG A 64 0.14 14.15 1.64
N ASP A 65 -0.01 13.81 0.36
CA ASP A 65 -0.17 14.78 -0.71
C ASP A 65 -1.47 15.60 -0.54
N VAL A 66 -2.58 14.92 -0.25
CA VAL A 66 -3.87 15.59 0.02
C VAL A 66 -3.82 16.44 1.30
N LEU A 67 -3.28 15.90 2.39
CA LEU A 67 -3.31 16.55 3.71
C LEU A 67 -2.28 17.69 3.83
N LEU A 68 -1.05 17.45 3.40
CA LEU A 68 0.04 18.41 3.53
C LEU A 68 0.20 19.30 2.29
N ARG A 69 -0.54 19.01 1.21
CA ARG A 69 -0.43 19.70 -0.09
C ARG A 69 1.01 19.70 -0.61
N ARG A 70 1.73 18.60 -0.37
CA ARG A 70 3.13 18.43 -0.78
C ARG A 70 3.23 17.28 -1.77
N PRO A 71 3.73 17.54 -3.00
CA PRO A 71 3.84 16.49 -3.98
C PRO A 71 4.74 15.35 -3.47
N PRO A 72 4.46 14.11 -3.92
CA PRO A 72 5.28 12.96 -3.60
C PRO A 72 6.69 13.13 -4.20
N THR A 73 7.70 12.84 -3.39
CA THR A 73 9.10 12.77 -3.80
C THR A 73 9.64 11.36 -3.58
N ALA A 74 10.73 11.01 -4.26
CA ALA A 74 11.41 9.72 -4.06
C ALA A 74 11.74 9.46 -2.59
N ARG A 75 12.19 10.49 -1.86
CA ARG A 75 12.45 10.39 -0.41
C ARG A 75 11.18 10.06 0.36
N SER A 76 10.06 10.74 0.10
CA SER A 76 8.80 10.44 0.78
C SER A 76 8.28 9.04 0.44
N ALA A 77 8.54 8.55 -0.78
CA ALA A 77 8.15 7.21 -1.19
C ALA A 77 8.94 6.14 -0.44
N TRP A 78 10.26 6.31 -0.31
CA TRP A 78 11.09 5.45 0.54
C TRP A 78 10.64 5.47 2.00
N VAL A 79 10.34 6.65 2.56
CA VAL A 79 9.82 6.76 3.92
C VAL A 79 8.49 6.00 4.06
N ALA A 80 7.55 6.17 3.14
CA ALA A 80 6.27 5.46 3.17
C ALA A 80 6.45 3.93 3.07
N ALA A 81 7.37 3.47 2.21
CA ALA A 81 7.71 2.05 2.08
C ALA A 81 8.33 1.48 3.36
N VAL A 82 9.31 2.17 3.94
CA VAL A 82 9.97 1.76 5.20
C VAL A 82 8.98 1.77 6.35
N VAL A 83 8.16 2.81 6.49
CA VAL A 83 7.12 2.88 7.54
C VAL A 83 6.16 1.69 7.40
N THR A 84 5.67 1.42 6.18
CA THR A 84 4.79 0.27 5.92
C THR A 84 5.46 -1.05 6.32
N ALA A 85 6.66 -1.31 5.81
CA ALA A 85 7.38 -2.56 6.08
C ALA A 85 7.66 -2.75 7.57
N SER A 86 8.09 -1.69 8.26
CA SER A 86 8.33 -1.70 9.70
C SER A 86 7.05 -1.97 10.49
N THR A 87 5.91 -1.37 10.11
CA THR A 87 4.61 -1.65 10.76
C THR A 87 4.22 -3.12 10.58
N PHE A 88 4.34 -3.68 9.38
CA PHE A 88 4.07 -5.10 9.14
C PHE A 88 5.00 -6.01 9.95
N ALA A 89 6.29 -5.70 9.97
CA ALA A 89 7.27 -6.45 10.75
C ALA A 89 6.94 -6.38 12.25
N ALA A 90 6.61 -5.21 12.77
CA ALA A 90 6.25 -5.03 14.18
C ALA A 90 5.02 -5.84 14.58
N VAL A 91 3.97 -5.85 13.74
CA VAL A 91 2.77 -6.67 13.98
C VAL A 91 3.15 -8.16 14.05
N LYS A 92 3.90 -8.66 13.06
CA LYS A 92 4.32 -10.07 13.00
C LYS A 92 5.26 -10.48 14.13
N LEU A 93 6.08 -9.54 14.62
CA LEU A 93 6.98 -9.75 15.75
C LEU A 93 6.30 -9.57 17.11
N SER A 94 5.09 -9.01 17.16
CA SER A 94 4.30 -8.89 18.40
C SER A 94 3.45 -10.13 18.70
N ASP A 95 3.15 -10.93 17.68
CA ASP A 95 2.42 -12.20 17.81
C ASP A 95 3.13 -13.33 18.60
N PRO A 96 4.48 -13.43 18.70
CA PRO A 96 5.15 -14.46 19.51
C PRO A 96 4.86 -14.41 21.01
N ALA A 97 4.22 -13.35 21.52
CA ALA A 97 3.98 -13.15 22.95
C ALA A 97 2.61 -13.63 23.46
N ARG A 98 1.81 -14.33 22.62
CA ARG A 98 0.47 -14.81 22.99
C ARG A 98 0.34 -16.33 23.21
N ASP A 99 1.45 -17.06 23.15
CA ASP A 99 1.48 -18.52 23.36
C ASP A 99 2.09 -18.94 24.72
N VAL A 100 1.82 -18.19 25.80
CA VAL A 100 2.12 -18.61 27.18
C VAL A 100 0.87 -18.52 28.06
#